data_AF-A0A1C6QPG4-F1
#
_entry.id   AF-A0A1C6QPG4-F1
#
_cell.length_a   1.000
_cell.length_b   1.000
_cell.length_c   1.000
_cell.angle_alpha   90.00
_cell.angle_beta   90.00
_cell.angle_gamma   90.00
#
_symmetry.space_group_name_H-M   'P 1'
#
loop_
_entity.id
_entity.type
_entity.pdbx_description
1 polymer ?
#
loop_
_entity_poly.entity_id
_entity_poly.type
_entity_poly.pdbx_seq_one_letter_code
_entity_poly.pdbx_strand_id
1 'polypeptide(L)'
;MSFNGSSLAKLAFSAAIAATALSAAVAAHAEVSVSVGVGGPVYYEPAPAYVAPPPAYYQPAPPVYYEAPPPVYYPAPAPPAYYRPAPPAYAPGYASGYYAQPSRPRLSDMQQRALDNCSLLAPHEQRRCRATVMSTVR
;
A
#
# COMPACT_ATOMS: atom_id res chain seq x y z
N MET A 1 -96.59 -67.06 -43.60
CA MET A 1 -95.77 -66.80 -44.80
C MET A 1 -94.67 -67.85 -44.85
N SER A 2 -94.71 -68.76 -45.83
CA SER A 2 -93.65 -69.76 -46.01
C SER A 2 -92.50 -69.09 -46.76
N PHE A 3 -91.32 -68.99 -46.15
CA PHE A 3 -90.14 -68.42 -46.80
C PHE A 3 -89.46 -69.53 -47.61
N ASN A 4 -89.34 -69.35 -48.93
CA ASN A 4 -88.62 -70.30 -49.78
C ASN A 4 -87.14 -70.39 -49.35
N GLY A 5 -86.63 -71.61 -49.15
CA GLY A 5 -85.25 -71.84 -48.70
C GLY A 5 -84.18 -71.23 -49.60
N SER A 6 -84.49 -71.04 -50.89
CA SER A 6 -83.63 -70.35 -51.85
C SER A 6 -83.51 -68.84 -51.60
N SER A 7 -84.56 -68.19 -51.07
CA SER A 7 -84.51 -66.77 -50.69
C SER A 7 -83.70 -66.57 -49.41
N LEU A 8 -83.81 -67.51 -48.46
CA LEU A 8 -83.00 -67.49 -47.24
C LEU A 8 -81.51 -67.72 -47.54
N ALA A 9 -81.19 -68.64 -48.46
CA ALA A 9 -79.81 -68.89 -48.89
C ALA A 9 -79.17 -67.66 -49.55
N LYS A 10 -79.91 -66.95 -50.41
CA LYS A 10 -79.44 -65.71 -51.05
C LYS A 10 -79.20 -64.60 -50.03
N LEU A 11 -80.10 -64.44 -49.06
CA LEU A 11 -80.00 -63.43 -48.01
C LEU A 11 -78.80 -63.72 -47.09
N ALA A 12 -78.61 -65.00 -46.70
CA ALA A 12 -77.45 -65.42 -45.93
C ALA A 12 -76.13 -65.18 -46.68
N PHE A 13 -76.08 -65.46 -47.99
CA PHE A 13 -74.90 -65.23 -48.81
C PHE A 13 -74.57 -63.74 -48.94
N SER A 14 -75.59 -62.88 -49.16
CA SER A 14 -75.38 -61.42 -49.20
C SER A 14 -74.94 -60.86 -47.85
N ALA A 15 -75.50 -61.38 -46.75
CA ALA A 15 -75.12 -60.96 -45.41
C ALA A 15 -73.67 -61.37 -45.08
N ALA A 16 -73.26 -62.56 -45.50
CA ALA A 16 -71.88 -63.02 -45.33
C ALA A 16 -70.88 -62.14 -46.10
N ILE A 17 -71.18 -61.81 -47.37
CA ILE A 17 -70.31 -60.91 -48.17
C ILE A 17 -70.23 -59.54 -47.51
N ALA A 18 -71.35 -58.96 -47.10
CA ALA A 18 -71.38 -57.66 -46.42
C ALA A 18 -70.55 -57.68 -45.12
N ALA A 19 -70.66 -58.74 -44.31
CA ALA A 19 -69.89 -58.90 -43.08
C ALA A 19 -68.38 -59.04 -43.36
N THR A 20 -67.99 -59.76 -44.41
CA THR A 20 -66.57 -59.87 -44.80
C THR A 20 -66.00 -58.55 -45.32
N ALA A 21 -66.76 -57.79 -46.11
CA ALA A 21 -66.35 -56.47 -46.61
C ALA A 21 -66.16 -55.46 -45.47
N LEU A 22 -67.01 -55.48 -44.44
CA LEU A 22 -66.86 -54.63 -43.26
C LEU A 22 -65.66 -55.04 -42.38
N SER A 23 -65.21 -56.29 -42.43
CA SER A 23 -64.14 -56.80 -41.56
C SER A 23 -62.72 -56.48 -42.03
N ALA A 24 -62.54 -55.78 -43.15
CA ALA A 24 -61.22 -55.43 -43.69
C ALA A 24 -60.46 -54.35 -42.88
N ALA A 25 -61.05 -53.80 -41.82
CA ALA A 25 -60.51 -52.65 -41.07
C ALA A 25 -59.93 -52.99 -39.68
N VAL A 26 -59.58 -54.26 -39.42
CA VAL A 26 -58.78 -54.63 -38.23
C VAL A 26 -57.32 -54.82 -38.61
N ALA A 27 -56.70 -53.74 -39.11
CA ALA A 27 -55.24 -53.69 -39.07
C ALA A 27 -54.84 -53.62 -37.59
N ALA A 28 -54.10 -54.62 -37.11
CA ALA A 28 -53.44 -54.57 -35.82
C ALA A 28 -52.38 -53.47 -35.90
N HIS A 29 -52.77 -52.23 -35.65
CA HIS A 29 -51.86 -51.10 -35.60
C HIS A 29 -51.05 -51.22 -34.32
N ALA A 30 -49.81 -51.73 -34.43
CA ALA A 30 -48.82 -51.59 -33.38
C ALA A 30 -48.31 -50.15 -33.42
N GLU A 31 -49.09 -49.21 -32.86
CA GLU A 31 -48.63 -47.84 -32.69
C GLU A 31 -47.54 -47.81 -31.62
N VAL A 32 -46.31 -47.47 -32.01
CA VAL A 32 -45.21 -47.21 -31.10
C VAL A 32 -45.07 -45.70 -30.98
N SER A 33 -45.56 -45.13 -29.87
CA SER A 33 -45.39 -43.72 -29.55
C SER A 33 -44.05 -43.51 -28.86
N VAL A 34 -43.08 -42.96 -29.60
CA VAL A 34 -41.80 -42.53 -29.01
C VAL A 34 -41.87 -41.03 -28.78
N SER A 35 -41.86 -40.63 -27.52
CA SER A 35 -41.68 -39.24 -27.13
C SER A 35 -40.23 -39.04 -26.67
N VAL A 36 -39.54 -38.09 -27.32
CA VAL A 36 -38.19 -37.68 -26.94
C VAL A 36 -38.30 -36.34 -26.23
N GLY A 37 -38.17 -36.36 -24.91
CA GLY A 37 -38.05 -35.13 -24.13
C GLY A 37 -36.68 -34.50 -24.37
N VAL A 38 -36.64 -33.34 -25.00
CA VAL A 38 -35.40 -32.56 -25.13
C VAL A 38 -35.28 -31.69 -23.89
N GLY A 39 -34.59 -32.20 -22.87
CA GLY A 39 -34.19 -31.42 -21.70
C GLY A 39 -33.08 -30.45 -22.09
N GLY A 40 -33.35 -29.14 -21.99
CA GLY A 40 -32.33 -28.10 -22.09
C GLY A 40 -31.66 -27.87 -20.73
N PRO A 41 -30.42 -27.33 -20.70
CA PRO A 41 -29.78 -26.94 -19.45
C PRO A 41 -30.62 -25.85 -18.77
N VAL A 42 -31.12 -26.15 -17.58
CA VAL A 42 -31.79 -25.15 -16.73
C VAL A 42 -30.70 -24.38 -16.00
N TYR A 43 -30.49 -23.14 -16.42
CA TYR A 43 -29.61 -22.22 -15.71
C TYR A 43 -30.35 -21.63 -14.52
N TYR A 44 -29.81 -21.88 -13.33
CA TYR A 44 -30.22 -21.19 -12.12
C TYR A 44 -29.17 -20.13 -11.79
N GLU A 45 -29.64 -18.93 -11.45
CA GLU A 45 -28.75 -17.89 -10.95
C GLU A 45 -28.20 -18.30 -9.58
N PRO A 46 -26.87 -18.27 -9.37
CA PRO A 46 -26.29 -18.52 -8.07
C PRO A 46 -26.83 -17.51 -7.06
N ALA A 47 -27.20 -17.97 -5.86
CA ALA A 47 -27.58 -17.06 -4.80
C ALA A 47 -26.42 -16.07 -4.49
N PRO A 48 -26.72 -14.79 -4.21
CA PRO A 48 -25.69 -13.80 -3.93
C PRO A 48 -24.88 -14.23 -2.69
N ALA A 49 -23.59 -14.44 -2.89
CA ALA A 49 -22.66 -14.74 -1.81
C ALA A 49 -22.27 -13.44 -1.10
N TYR A 50 -22.63 -13.31 0.17
CA TYR A 50 -22.20 -12.16 0.98
C TYR A 50 -20.82 -12.42 1.56
N VAL A 51 -19.84 -11.59 1.19
CA VAL A 51 -18.49 -11.65 1.76
C VAL A 51 -18.41 -10.63 2.88
N ALA A 52 -18.09 -11.09 4.09
CA ALA A 52 -17.84 -10.21 5.21
C ALA A 52 -16.59 -9.35 4.92
N PRO A 53 -16.64 -8.02 5.17
CA PRO A 53 -15.46 -7.17 5.05
C PRO A 53 -14.34 -7.66 5.98
N PRO A 54 -13.06 -7.53 5.57
CA PRO A 54 -11.95 -7.86 6.45
C PRO A 54 -11.96 -6.97 7.71
N PRO A 55 -11.49 -7.48 8.86
CA PRO A 55 -11.44 -6.70 10.09
C PRO A 55 -10.50 -5.50 9.91
N ALA A 56 -10.96 -4.31 10.30
CA ALA A 56 -10.13 -3.12 10.36
C ALA A 56 -9.33 -3.14 11.67
N TYR A 57 -8.00 -3.17 11.56
CA TYR A 57 -7.12 -3.02 12.71
C TYR A 57 -6.79 -1.54 12.91
N TYR A 58 -7.15 -1.01 14.08
CA TYR A 58 -6.81 0.36 14.44
C TYR A 58 -5.38 0.40 15.00
N GLN A 59 -4.52 1.20 14.38
CA GLN A 59 -3.21 1.48 14.94
C GLN A 59 -3.34 2.67 15.90
N PRO A 60 -2.86 2.54 17.16
CA PRO A 60 -2.83 3.66 18.08
C PRO A 60 -2.00 4.83 17.51
N ALA A 61 -2.45 6.06 17.74
CA ALA A 61 -1.67 7.24 17.37
C ALA A 61 -0.30 7.21 18.09
N PRO A 62 0.79 7.57 17.40
CA PRO A 62 2.11 7.59 18.03
C PRO A 62 2.13 8.61 19.19
N PRO A 63 2.83 8.29 20.29
CA PRO A 63 2.93 9.19 21.43
C PRO A 63 3.65 10.48 21.02
N VAL A 64 3.07 11.61 21.41
CA VAL A 64 3.69 12.93 21.25
C VAL A 64 4.61 13.16 22.45
N TYR A 65 5.91 13.29 22.18
CA TYR A 65 6.89 13.67 23.19
C TYR A 65 7.07 15.19 23.18
N TYR A 66 6.85 15.81 24.32
CA TYR A 66 7.15 17.23 24.51
C TYR A 66 8.59 17.39 24.98
N GLU A 67 9.31 18.29 24.33
CA GLU A 67 10.64 18.68 24.79
C GLU A 67 10.51 19.66 25.95
N ALA A 68 11.34 19.47 26.98
CA ALA A 68 11.38 20.39 28.11
C ALA A 68 11.94 21.75 27.65
N PRO A 69 11.38 22.87 28.13
CA PRO A 69 11.92 24.19 27.81
C PRO A 69 13.36 24.32 28.31
N PRO A 70 14.24 25.03 27.56
CA PRO A 70 15.64 25.16 27.92
C PRO A 70 15.80 25.90 29.26
N PRO A 71 16.78 25.51 30.10
CA PRO A 71 17.05 26.20 31.35
C PRO A 71 17.49 27.65 31.09
N VAL A 72 16.88 28.59 31.81
CA VAL A 72 17.25 30.01 31.76
C VAL A 72 18.38 30.25 32.74
N TYR A 73 19.56 30.61 32.22
CA TYR A 73 20.70 31.00 33.05
C TYR A 73 20.70 32.52 33.25
N TYR A 74 20.60 32.94 34.51
CA TYR A 74 20.82 34.34 34.88
C TYR A 74 22.32 34.60 35.04
N PRO A 75 22.85 35.72 34.50
CA PRO A 75 24.22 36.10 34.76
C PRO A 75 24.39 36.41 36.24
N ALA A 76 25.49 35.91 36.81
CA ALA A 76 25.86 36.22 38.18
C ALA A 76 26.05 37.75 38.36
N PRO A 77 25.70 38.33 39.51
CA PRO A 77 25.94 39.74 39.79
C PRO A 77 27.42 40.10 39.63
N ALA A 78 27.70 41.28 39.06
CA ALA A 78 29.07 41.75 38.93
C ALA A 78 29.74 41.93 40.31
N PRO A 79 30.99 41.51 40.48
CA PRO A 79 31.70 41.68 41.75
C PRO A 79 31.92 43.18 42.05
N PRO A 80 31.91 43.59 43.33
CA PRO A 80 32.14 44.97 43.71
C PRO A 80 33.54 45.43 43.26
N ALA A 81 33.59 46.59 42.59
CA ALA A 81 34.84 47.21 42.18
C ALA A 81 35.46 47.95 43.38
N TYR A 82 36.55 47.41 43.92
CA TYR A 82 37.36 48.11 44.91
C TYR A 82 38.34 49.03 44.19
N TYR A 83 38.35 50.32 44.58
CA TYR A 83 39.31 51.29 44.05
C TYR A 83 40.73 50.90 44.50
N ARG A 84 41.55 50.47 43.54
CA ARG A 84 42.98 50.22 43.75
C ARG A 84 43.77 51.42 43.21
N PRO A 85 44.56 52.11 44.04
CA PRO A 85 45.47 53.14 43.57
C PRO A 85 46.39 52.59 42.46
N ALA A 86 46.65 53.39 41.43
CA ALA A 86 47.54 53.00 40.35
C ALA A 86 48.94 52.70 40.91
N PRO A 87 49.54 51.54 40.60
CA PRO A 87 50.90 51.24 41.03
C PRO A 87 51.87 52.25 40.39
N PRO A 88 52.97 52.62 41.09
CA PRO A 88 53.97 53.51 40.53
C PRO A 88 54.54 52.91 39.25
N ALA A 89 54.67 53.75 38.21
CA ALA A 89 55.26 53.36 36.95
C ALA A 89 56.75 53.04 37.14
N TYR A 90 57.09 51.75 37.23
CA TYR A 90 58.47 51.31 37.15
C TYR A 90 58.87 51.23 35.68
N ALA A 91 59.75 52.12 35.24
CA ALA A 91 60.33 52.05 33.91
C ALA A 91 61.13 50.75 33.78
N PRO A 92 60.90 49.92 32.73
CA PRO A 92 61.55 48.63 32.64
C PRO A 92 63.01 48.80 32.24
N GLY A 93 63.90 48.46 33.17
CA GLY A 93 65.26 48.05 32.84
C GLY A 93 65.21 46.76 32.02
N TYR A 94 65.90 46.81 30.89
CA TYR A 94 66.08 45.77 29.88
C TYR A 94 66.25 44.36 30.49
N ALA A 95 65.23 43.51 30.34
CA ALA A 95 65.35 42.07 30.57
C ALA A 95 64.50 41.34 29.54
N SER A 96 65.13 41.02 28.40
CA SER A 96 64.62 40.15 27.37
C SER A 96 64.52 38.72 27.94
N GLY A 97 63.30 38.23 28.12
CA GLY A 97 63.00 36.90 28.66
C GLY A 97 62.23 36.06 27.65
N TYR A 98 62.88 35.04 27.13
CA TYR A 98 62.43 34.08 26.13
C TYR A 98 61.22 33.25 26.61
N TYR A 99 59.99 33.70 26.35
CA TYR A 99 58.85 32.78 26.26
C TYR A 99 58.60 32.49 24.78
N ALA A 100 58.94 31.27 24.36
CA ALA A 100 58.56 30.75 23.07
C ALA A 100 57.02 30.73 22.99
N GLN A 101 56.49 31.68 22.22
CA GLN A 101 55.08 31.73 21.88
C GLN A 101 54.75 30.43 21.12
N PRO A 102 53.72 29.65 21.50
CA PRO A 102 53.30 28.52 20.69
C PRO A 102 53.00 29.06 19.30
N SER A 103 53.79 28.60 18.33
CA SER A 103 53.83 29.11 16.97
C SER A 103 52.47 28.92 16.33
N ARG A 104 51.62 29.95 16.44
CA ARG A 104 50.38 30.04 15.65
C ARG A 104 50.80 30.00 14.18
N PRO A 105 50.26 29.07 13.37
CA PRO A 105 50.52 29.07 11.95
C PRO A 105 50.16 30.46 11.39
N ARG A 106 51.11 31.11 10.71
CA ARG A 106 50.90 32.45 10.12
C ARG A 106 50.00 32.28 8.89
N LEU A 107 48.71 32.17 9.12
CA LEU A 107 47.69 32.14 8.07
C LEU A 107 47.73 33.47 7.30
N SER A 108 47.73 33.40 5.97
CA SER A 108 47.47 34.57 5.14
C SER A 108 46.02 35.04 5.32
N ASP A 109 45.73 36.32 5.03
CA ASP A 109 44.38 36.88 5.16
C ASP A 109 43.32 36.08 4.39
N MET A 110 43.72 35.50 3.25
CA MET A 110 42.85 34.63 2.45
C MET A 110 42.60 33.28 3.13
N GLN A 111 43.60 32.68 3.78
CA GLN A 111 43.42 31.43 4.53
C GLN A 111 42.58 31.65 5.79
N GLN A 112 42.74 32.79 6.45
CA GLN A 112 41.91 33.17 7.58
C GLN A 112 40.44 33.30 7.16
N ARG A 113 40.16 34.04 6.09
CA ARG A 113 38.80 34.19 5.56
C ARG A 113 38.22 32.86 5.06
N ALA A 114 39.05 31.98 4.49
CA ALA A 114 38.62 30.64 4.08
C ALA A 114 38.23 29.77 5.28
N LEU A 115 38.97 29.83 6.40
CA LEU A 115 38.62 29.16 7.65
C LEU A 115 37.30 29.67 8.24
N ASP A 116 37.07 30.98 8.17
CA ASP A 116 35.84 31.59 8.67
C ASP A 116 34.63 31.15 7.84
N ASN A 117 34.79 31.06 6.52
CA ASN A 117 33.75 30.58 5.59
C ASN A 117 33.40 29.10 5.78
N CYS A 118 34.29 28.28 6.37
CA CYS A 118 33.96 26.89 6.70
C CYS A 118 32.76 26.77 7.66
N SER A 119 32.41 27.84 8.40
CA SER A 119 31.24 27.86 9.28
C SER A 119 29.89 27.88 8.53
N LEU A 120 29.90 28.24 7.24
CA LEU A 120 28.70 28.31 6.40
C LEU A 120 28.30 26.95 5.82
N LEU A 121 29.16 25.95 5.92
CA LEU A 121 28.91 24.58 5.47
C LEU A 121 28.12 23.78 6.51
N ALA A 122 27.51 22.68 6.06
CA ALA A 122 26.82 21.76 6.96
C ALA A 122 27.78 21.23 8.05
N PRO A 123 27.32 20.98 9.30
CA PRO A 123 28.19 20.67 10.44
C PRO A 123 29.18 19.52 10.21
N HIS A 124 28.78 18.52 9.42
CA HIS A 124 29.60 17.36 9.08
C HIS A 124 30.75 17.69 8.10
N GLU A 125 30.66 18.77 7.34
CA GLU A 125 31.66 19.21 6.36
C GLU A 125 32.66 20.21 6.94
N GLN A 126 32.30 20.91 8.02
CA GLN A 126 33.15 21.94 8.63
C GLN A 126 34.51 21.41 9.07
N ARG A 127 34.54 20.18 9.60
CA ARG A 127 35.79 19.52 10.04
C ARG A 127 36.71 19.23 8.86
N ARG A 128 36.16 18.78 7.73
CA ARG A 128 36.92 18.54 6.50
C ARG A 128 37.41 19.85 5.90
N CYS A 129 36.57 20.87 5.83
CA CYS A 129 36.93 22.20 5.33
C CYS A 129 38.10 22.81 6.11
N ARG A 130 38.03 22.81 7.45
CA ARG A 130 39.11 23.35 8.29
C ARG A 130 40.43 22.60 8.12
N ALA A 131 40.37 21.27 8.01
CA ALA A 131 41.56 20.45 7.77
C ALA A 131 42.21 20.78 6.41
N THR A 132 41.41 20.96 5.36
CA THR A 132 41.90 21.34 4.02
C THR A 132 42.53 22.73 4.02
N VAL A 133 41.97 23.72 4.72
CA VAL A 133 42.60 25.05 4.77
C VAL A 133 43.91 24.99 5.56
N MET A 134 43.94 24.25 6.67
CA MET A 134 45.15 24.10 7.48
C MET A 134 46.26 23.31 6.77
N SER A 135 45.93 22.41 5.84
CA SER A 135 46.94 21.69 5.04
C SER A 135 47.65 22.57 4.00
N THR A 136 47.09 23.75 3.70
CA THR A 136 47.72 24.75 2.82
C THR A 136 48.64 25.71 3.55
N VAL A 137 48.67 25.66 4.89
CA VAL A 137 49.57 26.49 5.70
C VAL A 137 50.95 25.85 5.66
N ARG A 138 51.92 26.57 5.11
CA ARG A 138 53.33 26.17 5.02
C ARG A 138 54.13 26.72 6.19
#